data_AF-M4B877-F1
#
_entry.id   AF-M4B877-F1
#
_cell.length_a   1.000
_cell.length_b   1.000
_cell.length_c   1.000
_cell.angle_alpha   90.00
_cell.angle_beta   90.00
_cell.angle_gamma   90.00
#
_symmetry.space_group_name_H-M   'P 1'
#
loop_
_entity.id
_entity.type
_entity.pdbx_description
1 polymer ?
#
loop_
_entity_poly.entity_id
_entity_poly.type
_entity_poly.pdbx_seq_one_letter_code
_entity_poly.pdbx_strand_id
1 'polypeptide(L)'
;MRALQIVRRLSSAQALSTLRHSLQSALPLVPSRTIAAGCASTTFSRTFSTNLFDNDGDDEYSFIEYPPVSAHVQKQAPRFTAKAVVNEEITNVSLDSFIGQYVVLFFYPKDFTYVCPTEIIAFNDRVEEFRALNTQLIAVSCDSPESHLAWTRLPRNKGGLGKMDIPIVSDITKLISAKYGVLVEQDGVALRGLFIMDKQGVLQQITINNMPIGRSVDETLRLIKALQFVEEHGEVCPANWQPGEKTIKATPTSSYEYFSSIKEVAEDDDEAASSALTLVKTKAQFQELIQSGKPVVADFMAPWCGKCAQIEPTVVSLAEAHPEVTFAKMDVSLPEVEKLKDELKVGAYPEFRFFKDGKEVHEKISGYKKSLLKKAVEKLL
;
A
#
# COMPACT_ATOMS: atom_id res chain seq x y z
N MET A 1 -7.26 -37.25 52.88
CA MET A 1 -7.33 -37.02 54.36
C MET A 1 -6.21 -36.07 54.75
N ARG A 2 -6.47 -35.11 55.68
CA ARG A 2 -5.53 -34.13 56.29
C ARG A 2 -4.93 -33.10 55.30
N ALA A 3 -5.11 -31.77 55.33
CA ALA A 3 -5.58 -30.74 56.29
C ALA A 3 -4.47 -29.94 57.02
N LEU A 4 -4.76 -28.64 57.25
CA LEU A 4 -4.04 -27.63 58.09
C LEU A 4 -2.80 -26.98 57.40
N GLN A 5 -2.42 -25.70 57.61
CA GLN A 5 -2.86 -24.61 58.51
C GLN A 5 -2.47 -23.22 57.89
N ILE A 6 -3.30 -22.16 57.91
CA ILE A 6 -3.30 -20.98 58.85
C ILE A 6 -1.93 -20.27 58.99
N VAL A 7 -1.77 -18.95 58.75
CA VAL A 7 -1.78 -17.85 59.78
C VAL A 7 -1.78 -16.43 59.16
N ARG A 8 -2.48 -15.48 59.81
CA ARG A 8 -2.47 -14.00 59.60
C ARG A 8 -1.39 -13.28 60.43
N ARG A 9 -0.91 -12.11 59.97
CA ARG A 9 -0.53 -10.88 60.75
C ARG A 9 -0.37 -9.72 59.74
N LEU A 10 -0.98 -8.52 59.89
CA LEU A 10 -0.70 -7.41 60.83
C LEU A 10 0.74 -6.85 60.66
N SER A 11 1.04 -5.54 60.66
CA SER A 11 0.26 -4.28 60.78
C SER A 11 1.23 -3.08 60.65
N SER A 12 0.74 -1.87 60.30
CA SER A 12 1.31 -0.53 60.66
C SER A 12 2.74 -0.15 60.18
N ALA A 13 3.17 1.12 60.07
CA ALA A 13 2.52 2.45 59.97
C ALA A 13 3.59 3.53 59.66
N GLN A 14 3.16 4.80 59.67
CA GLN A 14 3.94 6.06 59.84
C GLN A 14 4.45 6.81 58.60
N ALA A 15 4.43 8.14 58.76
CA ALA A 15 4.69 9.20 57.79
C ALA A 15 5.57 10.28 58.46
N LEU A 16 6.00 11.30 57.68
CA LEU A 16 6.32 12.71 58.02
C LEU A 16 7.32 13.22 56.93
N SER A 17 7.11 14.28 56.15
CA SER A 17 6.77 15.71 56.43
C SER A 17 8.00 16.62 56.56
N THR A 18 8.14 17.61 55.66
CA THR A 18 8.59 19.03 55.90
C THR A 18 8.68 19.76 54.53
N LEU A 19 7.94 20.86 54.24
CA LEU A 19 8.14 22.30 54.58
C LEU A 19 9.31 22.93 53.76
N ARG A 20 9.31 24.11 53.09
CA ARG A 20 8.56 25.42 53.01
C ARG A 20 8.83 26.07 51.61
N HIS A 21 8.34 27.24 51.13
CA HIS A 21 7.32 28.25 51.52
C HIS A 21 6.87 29.13 50.31
N SER A 22 5.59 29.58 50.29
CA SER A 22 5.06 30.96 50.11
C SER A 22 5.80 32.05 49.30
N LEU A 23 5.09 32.71 48.34
CA LEU A 23 4.98 34.18 48.08
C LEU A 23 4.00 34.39 46.88
N GLN A 24 2.74 34.83 47.03
CA GLN A 24 2.19 36.21 47.15
C GLN A 24 1.77 36.87 45.79
N SER A 25 0.80 37.77 45.85
CA SER A 25 -0.14 38.15 44.76
C SER A 25 0.10 39.52 44.11
N ALA A 26 -0.25 39.68 42.82
CA ALA A 26 -0.84 40.93 42.27
C ALA A 26 -1.42 40.76 40.83
N LEU A 27 -2.58 41.37 40.57
CA LEU A 27 -3.08 41.75 39.23
C LEU A 27 -2.56 43.16 38.89
N PRO A 28 -2.44 43.54 37.60
CA PRO A 28 -3.37 44.57 37.09
C PRO A 28 -3.68 44.59 35.57
N LEU A 29 -4.90 45.07 35.27
CA LEU A 29 -5.32 46.02 34.22
C LEU A 29 -4.98 45.86 32.70
N VAL A 30 -5.97 46.22 31.89
CA VAL A 30 -6.03 46.25 30.42
C VAL A 30 -5.49 47.58 29.84
N PRO A 31 -4.93 47.57 28.61
CA PRO A 31 -5.29 48.62 27.64
C PRO A 31 -5.56 48.09 26.21
N SER A 32 -6.08 48.98 25.36
CA SER A 32 -6.81 48.69 24.11
C SER A 32 -5.98 48.59 22.80
N ARG A 33 -6.57 47.93 21.79
CA ARG A 33 -6.42 48.06 20.31
C ARG A 33 -5.20 48.79 19.72
N THR A 34 -4.55 48.18 18.70
CA THR A 34 -4.49 48.71 17.30
C THR A 34 -4.11 47.57 16.33
N ILE A 35 -4.57 47.67 15.08
CA ILE A 35 -4.51 46.65 14.01
C ILE A 35 -3.26 46.85 13.13
N ALA A 36 -2.68 45.78 12.60
CA ALA A 36 -1.73 45.81 11.48
C ALA A 36 -2.24 44.90 10.34
N ALA A 37 -2.16 45.37 9.09
CA ALA A 37 -2.77 44.74 7.93
C ALA A 37 -1.86 43.72 7.21
N GLY A 38 -2.48 42.73 6.55
CA GLY A 38 -1.83 41.78 5.64
C GLY A 38 -2.63 41.63 4.35
N CYS A 39 -1.95 41.69 3.20
CA CYS A 39 -2.57 41.76 1.88
C CYS A 39 -3.12 40.40 1.39
N ALA A 40 -4.29 40.39 0.74
CA ALA A 40 -4.88 39.22 0.10
C ALA A 40 -5.00 39.41 -1.43
N SER A 41 -4.66 38.36 -2.18
CA SER A 41 -4.64 38.35 -3.65
C SER A 41 -6.03 38.17 -4.25
N THR A 42 -6.44 39.08 -5.13
CA THR A 42 -7.76 39.04 -5.80
C THR A 42 -7.77 38.03 -6.94
N THR A 43 -8.64 37.01 -6.87
CA THR A 43 -9.03 36.20 -8.03
C THR A 43 -10.53 36.41 -8.31
N PHE A 44 -10.84 36.88 -9.52
CA PHE A 44 -12.16 37.43 -9.86
C PHE A 44 -13.16 36.32 -10.23
N SER A 45 -14.15 36.07 -9.37
CA SER A 45 -15.30 35.20 -9.71
C SER A 45 -16.36 35.99 -10.47
N ARG A 46 -16.95 35.39 -11.52
CA ARG A 46 -18.09 35.97 -12.26
C ARG A 46 -19.39 35.39 -11.73
N THR A 47 -20.02 36.09 -10.79
CA THR A 47 -21.38 35.81 -10.32
C THR A 47 -22.44 36.36 -11.27
N PHE A 48 -23.57 35.66 -11.36
CA PHE A 48 -24.78 36.18 -11.98
C PHE A 48 -25.50 37.04 -10.93
N SER A 49 -25.40 38.36 -11.03
CA SER A 49 -26.05 39.27 -10.08
C SER A 49 -27.54 39.42 -10.42
N THR A 50 -28.38 39.08 -9.45
CA THR A 50 -29.74 39.64 -9.33
C THR A 50 -29.78 40.53 -8.10
N ASN A 51 -29.07 41.67 -8.15
CA ASN A 51 -29.21 42.70 -7.13
C ASN A 51 -30.65 43.22 -7.13
N LEU A 52 -31.32 43.10 -5.98
CA LEU A 52 -32.28 44.05 -5.45
C LEU A 52 -32.37 43.79 -3.95
N PHE A 53 -32.35 44.87 -3.16
CA PHE A 53 -32.27 44.91 -1.70
C PHE A 53 -30.88 44.64 -1.11
N ASP A 54 -30.09 45.72 -1.05
CA ASP A 54 -29.05 45.86 -0.04
C ASP A 54 -29.68 45.71 1.35
N ASN A 55 -29.10 44.86 2.20
CA ASN A 55 -29.31 44.93 3.64
C ASN A 55 -28.03 44.45 4.32
N ASP A 56 -27.40 45.33 5.11
CA ASP A 56 -26.18 45.03 5.85
C ASP A 56 -26.44 43.94 6.90
N GLY A 57 -26.03 42.72 6.57
CA GLY A 57 -25.96 41.59 7.48
C GLY A 57 -24.79 40.72 7.07
N ASP A 58 -23.94 40.35 8.02
CA ASP A 58 -22.87 39.40 7.77
C ASP A 58 -23.49 38.08 7.33
N ASP A 59 -23.34 37.73 6.04
CA ASP A 59 -23.70 36.42 5.49
C ASP A 59 -22.74 35.35 6.07
N GLU A 60 -22.91 35.04 7.35
CA GLU A 60 -22.26 33.94 8.04
C GLU A 60 -22.87 32.61 7.53
N TYR A 61 -22.46 32.23 6.32
CA TYR A 61 -22.76 30.92 5.75
C TYR A 61 -22.30 29.86 6.74
N SER A 62 -23.26 29.19 7.38
CA SER A 62 -23.00 28.13 8.36
C SER A 62 -22.49 26.88 7.65
N PHE A 63 -21.17 26.81 7.46
CA PHE A 63 -20.51 25.61 6.97
C PHE A 63 -20.73 24.47 7.98
N ILE A 64 -21.18 23.31 7.47
CA ILE A 64 -21.31 22.11 8.29
C ILE A 64 -19.91 21.54 8.52
N GLU A 65 -19.35 21.73 9.70
CA GLU A 65 -18.07 21.13 10.08
C GLU A 65 -18.23 19.64 10.38
N TYR A 66 -17.60 18.80 9.55
CA TYR A 66 -17.51 17.37 9.78
C TYR A 66 -16.25 17.01 10.61
N PRO A 67 -16.31 15.94 11.42
CA PRO A 67 -15.14 15.49 12.18
C PRO A 67 -14.02 15.02 11.26
N PRO A 68 -12.74 15.18 11.64
CA PRO A 68 -11.62 14.71 10.84
C PRO A 68 -11.63 13.18 10.70
N VAL A 69 -11.02 12.71 9.61
CA VAL A 69 -10.84 11.28 9.34
C VAL A 69 -10.05 10.62 10.48
N SER A 70 -10.55 9.47 10.94
CA SER A 70 -9.97 8.68 12.03
C SER A 70 -9.83 7.19 11.71
N ALA A 71 -10.31 6.74 10.55
CA ALA A 71 -10.09 5.38 10.06
C ALA A 71 -8.67 5.23 9.50
N HIS A 72 -7.82 4.50 10.23
CA HIS A 72 -6.46 4.16 9.81
C HIS A 72 -6.18 2.67 10.08
N VAL A 73 -5.51 2.00 9.14
CA VAL A 73 -5.04 0.62 9.32
C VAL A 73 -4.11 0.54 10.54
N GLN A 74 -4.15 -0.58 11.27
CA GLN A 74 -3.48 -0.80 12.57
C GLN A 74 -4.01 0.06 13.73
N LYS A 75 -5.14 0.78 13.56
CA LYS A 75 -5.84 1.52 14.64
C LYS A 75 -7.25 1.00 14.83
N GLN A 76 -7.82 1.26 16.01
CA GLN A 76 -9.21 0.94 16.30
C GLN A 76 -10.13 1.63 15.28
N ALA A 77 -11.11 0.90 14.75
CA ALA A 77 -12.11 1.46 13.87
C ALA A 77 -12.92 2.58 14.56
N PRO A 78 -13.29 3.67 13.86
CA PRO A 78 -14.14 4.71 14.41
C PRO A 78 -15.50 4.15 14.84
N ARG A 79 -15.77 4.21 16.15
CA ARG A 79 -17.01 3.68 16.75
C ARG A 79 -18.22 4.51 16.37
N PHE A 80 -19.35 3.83 16.18
CA PHE A 80 -20.67 4.43 15.98
C PHE A 80 -21.78 3.56 16.57
N THR A 81 -22.91 4.20 16.84
CA THR A 81 -24.21 3.56 17.07
C THR A 81 -25.23 4.33 16.26
N ALA A 82 -25.98 3.64 15.41
CA ALA A 82 -26.89 4.26 14.44
C ALA A 82 -28.11 3.38 14.16
N LYS A 83 -29.15 3.97 13.56
CA LYS A 83 -30.30 3.21 13.07
C LYS A 83 -29.90 2.36 11.88
N ALA A 84 -30.39 1.13 11.83
CA ALA A 84 -30.19 0.22 10.72
C ALA A 84 -31.47 -0.58 10.44
N VAL A 85 -31.63 -1.04 9.20
CA VAL A 85 -32.63 -2.06 8.86
C VAL A 85 -32.01 -3.43 9.07
N VAL A 86 -32.64 -4.24 9.91
CA VAL A 86 -32.24 -5.61 10.26
C VAL A 86 -33.50 -6.46 10.29
N ASN A 87 -33.54 -7.58 9.55
CA ASN A 87 -34.71 -8.46 9.47
C ASN A 87 -36.03 -7.71 9.16
N GLU A 88 -35.98 -6.75 8.23
CA GLU A 88 -37.11 -5.87 7.84
C GLU A 88 -37.64 -4.91 8.93
N GLU A 89 -36.94 -4.78 10.06
CA GLU A 89 -37.26 -3.84 11.13
C GLU A 89 -36.17 -2.76 11.30
N ILE A 90 -36.57 -1.55 11.71
CA ILE A 90 -35.64 -0.46 12.04
C ILE A 90 -35.20 -0.60 13.49
N THR A 91 -33.93 -0.91 13.72
CA THR A 91 -33.32 -1.11 15.04
C THR A 91 -32.06 -0.26 15.20
N ASN A 92 -31.48 -0.21 16.40
CA ASN A 92 -30.17 0.43 16.62
C ASN A 92 -29.06 -0.63 16.56
N VAL A 93 -28.06 -0.40 15.73
CA VAL A 93 -26.85 -1.23 15.61
C VAL A 93 -25.65 -0.42 16.10
N SER A 94 -24.77 -1.06 16.88
CA SER A 94 -23.50 -0.47 17.34
C SER A 94 -22.35 -1.29 16.78
N LEU A 95 -21.27 -0.64 16.35
CA LEU A 95 -20.08 -1.37 15.89
C LEU A 95 -19.47 -2.24 17.01
N ASP A 96 -19.56 -1.78 18.25
CA ASP A 96 -19.03 -2.48 19.43
C ASP A 96 -19.77 -3.81 19.72
N SER A 97 -20.95 -4.07 19.13
CA SER A 97 -21.66 -5.36 19.33
C SER A 97 -21.05 -6.52 18.53
N PHE A 98 -20.12 -6.25 17.61
CA PHE A 98 -19.48 -7.28 16.77
C PHE A 98 -18.05 -7.62 17.22
N ILE A 99 -17.59 -7.09 18.36
CA ILE A 99 -16.31 -7.49 18.96
C ILE A 99 -16.32 -9.00 19.26
N GLY A 100 -15.26 -9.70 18.85
CA GLY A 100 -15.18 -11.15 18.80
C GLY A 100 -15.44 -11.75 17.41
N GLN A 101 -15.93 -10.95 16.46
CA GLN A 101 -16.13 -11.32 15.06
C GLN A 101 -15.30 -10.42 14.15
N TYR A 102 -14.96 -10.89 12.96
CA TYR A 102 -14.47 -9.99 11.90
C TYR A 102 -15.63 -9.14 11.39
N VAL A 103 -15.34 -7.92 10.94
CA VAL A 103 -16.38 -7.05 10.36
C VAL A 103 -15.92 -6.51 9.02
N VAL A 104 -16.74 -6.69 7.98
CA VAL A 104 -16.66 -5.97 6.72
C VAL A 104 -17.71 -4.87 6.75
N LEU A 105 -17.26 -3.63 6.95
CA LEU A 105 -18.11 -2.44 6.86
C LEU A 105 -17.92 -1.82 5.48
N PHE A 106 -18.98 -1.71 4.70
CA PHE A 106 -18.89 -1.17 3.34
C PHE A 106 -19.93 -0.08 3.08
N PHE A 107 -19.43 1.07 2.63
CA PHE A 107 -20.21 2.23 2.26
C PHE A 107 -20.65 2.15 0.80
N TYR A 108 -21.80 2.72 0.47
CA TYR A 108 -22.26 2.91 -0.90
C TYR A 108 -22.89 4.31 -1.05
N PRO A 109 -22.85 4.93 -2.25
CA PRO A 109 -23.30 6.30 -2.42
C PRO A 109 -24.75 6.58 -2.03
N LYS A 110 -25.70 5.79 -2.57
CA LYS A 110 -27.13 6.09 -2.43
C LYS A 110 -28.05 4.91 -2.77
N ASP A 111 -29.16 4.80 -2.04
CA ASP A 111 -30.32 3.96 -2.34
C ASP A 111 -30.90 4.25 -3.74
N PHE A 112 -31.62 3.26 -4.31
CA PHE A 112 -32.33 3.38 -5.60
C PHE A 112 -31.47 3.84 -6.80
N THR A 113 -30.17 3.55 -6.78
CA THR A 113 -29.23 3.79 -7.90
C THR A 113 -28.80 2.50 -8.61
N TYR A 114 -27.93 2.60 -9.62
CA TYR A 114 -27.65 1.51 -10.57
C TYR A 114 -26.63 0.45 -10.08
N VAL A 115 -25.49 0.88 -9.53
CA VAL A 115 -24.37 -0.03 -9.13
C VAL A 115 -24.46 -0.46 -7.66
N CYS A 116 -25.06 0.37 -6.79
CA CYS A 116 -25.22 0.04 -5.38
C CYS A 116 -26.01 -1.26 -5.11
N PRO A 117 -27.15 -1.56 -5.78
CA PRO A 117 -27.87 -2.81 -5.51
C PRO A 117 -27.06 -4.04 -5.92
N THR A 118 -26.25 -3.98 -6.99
CA THR A 118 -25.48 -5.15 -7.42
C THR A 118 -24.40 -5.55 -6.41
N GLU A 119 -23.75 -4.57 -5.75
CA GLU A 119 -22.80 -4.84 -4.67
C GLU A 119 -23.48 -5.41 -3.42
N ILE A 120 -24.55 -4.76 -2.94
CA ILE A 120 -25.27 -5.19 -1.72
C ILE A 120 -25.85 -6.60 -1.90
N ILE A 121 -26.45 -6.88 -3.07
CA ILE A 121 -26.98 -8.20 -3.43
C ILE A 121 -25.85 -9.24 -3.49
N ALA A 122 -24.71 -8.95 -4.14
CA ALA A 122 -23.61 -9.91 -4.27
C ALA A 122 -22.97 -10.26 -2.91
N PHE A 123 -22.88 -9.30 -1.99
CA PHE A 123 -22.45 -9.54 -0.60
C PHE A 123 -23.51 -10.33 0.18
N ASN A 124 -24.79 -9.99 0.05
CA ASN A 124 -25.89 -10.66 0.74
C ASN A 124 -26.05 -12.13 0.32
N ASP A 125 -26.02 -12.41 -0.98
CA ASP A 125 -26.24 -13.76 -1.53
C ASP A 125 -25.10 -14.72 -1.15
N ARG A 126 -23.95 -14.19 -0.72
CA ARG A 126 -22.78 -14.94 -0.22
C ARG A 126 -22.56 -14.81 1.29
N VAL A 127 -23.54 -14.27 2.04
CA VAL A 127 -23.41 -14.00 3.49
C VAL A 127 -22.99 -15.24 4.29
N GLU A 128 -23.41 -16.44 3.88
CA GLU A 128 -23.03 -17.70 4.55
C GLU A 128 -21.53 -18.01 4.45
N GLU A 129 -20.84 -17.61 3.37
CA GLU A 129 -19.38 -17.74 3.27
C GLU A 129 -18.67 -16.86 4.31
N PHE A 130 -19.20 -15.67 4.59
CA PHE A 130 -18.68 -14.77 5.62
C PHE A 130 -19.03 -15.28 7.03
N ARG A 131 -20.26 -15.78 7.25
CA ARG A 131 -20.68 -16.38 8.53
C ARG A 131 -19.84 -17.61 8.88
N ALA A 132 -19.51 -18.46 7.91
CA ALA A 132 -18.60 -19.60 8.10
C ALA A 132 -17.19 -19.17 8.53
N LEU A 133 -16.75 -17.97 8.14
CA LEU A 133 -15.50 -17.33 8.55
C LEU A 133 -15.65 -16.44 9.80
N ASN A 134 -16.72 -16.60 10.60
CA ASN A 134 -17.04 -15.75 11.76
C ASN A 134 -16.93 -14.23 11.44
N THR A 135 -17.47 -13.83 10.28
CA THR A 135 -17.40 -12.48 9.75
C THR A 135 -18.80 -11.89 9.55
N GLN A 136 -19.04 -10.70 10.10
CA GLN A 136 -20.25 -9.91 9.89
C GLN A 136 -20.07 -8.95 8.71
N LEU A 137 -21.07 -8.88 7.83
CA LEU A 137 -21.18 -7.86 6.78
C LEU A 137 -22.08 -6.71 7.26
N ILE A 138 -21.72 -5.46 6.98
CA ILE A 138 -22.52 -4.28 7.32
C ILE A 138 -22.47 -3.28 6.15
N ALA A 139 -23.62 -2.94 5.59
CA ALA A 139 -23.75 -1.91 4.55
C ALA A 139 -24.06 -0.54 5.17
N VAL A 140 -23.58 0.56 4.59
CA VAL A 140 -23.82 1.94 5.08
C VAL A 140 -24.06 2.91 3.93
N SER A 141 -25.04 3.82 4.04
CA SER A 141 -25.08 5.04 3.22
C SER A 141 -25.62 6.24 4.01
N CYS A 142 -25.62 7.41 3.36
CA CYS A 142 -26.16 8.66 3.92
C CYS A 142 -27.70 8.77 3.87
N ASP A 143 -28.41 7.74 3.39
CA ASP A 143 -29.87 7.71 3.27
C ASP A 143 -30.55 7.42 4.63
N SER A 144 -31.87 7.56 4.71
CA SER A 144 -32.64 7.33 5.95
C SER A 144 -32.97 5.83 6.15
N PRO A 145 -33.21 5.35 7.39
CA PRO A 145 -33.55 3.95 7.61
C PRO A 145 -34.92 3.59 7.02
N GLU A 146 -35.82 4.56 6.82
CA GLU A 146 -37.08 4.38 6.11
C GLU A 146 -36.86 4.18 4.60
N SER A 147 -35.86 4.86 4.01
CA SER A 147 -35.43 4.64 2.62
C SER A 147 -34.92 3.21 2.42
N HIS A 148 -34.01 2.76 3.29
CA HIS A 148 -33.50 1.39 3.27
C HIS A 148 -34.64 0.36 3.38
N LEU A 149 -35.61 0.59 4.28
CA LEU A 149 -36.75 -0.31 4.48
C LEU A 149 -37.69 -0.35 3.26
N ALA A 150 -37.86 0.78 2.56
CA ALA A 150 -38.57 0.80 1.29
C ALA A 150 -37.80 0.05 0.19
N TRP A 151 -36.47 0.12 0.20
CA TRP A 151 -35.61 -0.49 -0.82
C TRP A 151 -35.45 -2.01 -0.67
N THR A 152 -35.45 -2.55 0.55
CA THR A 152 -35.51 -4.00 0.82
C THR A 152 -36.85 -4.61 0.43
N ARG A 153 -37.96 -3.87 0.62
CA ARG A 153 -39.30 -4.29 0.19
C ARG A 153 -39.51 -4.26 -1.33
N LEU A 154 -38.68 -3.53 -2.08
CA LEU A 154 -38.72 -3.50 -3.54
C LEU A 154 -38.05 -4.77 -4.10
N PRO A 155 -38.67 -5.50 -5.06
CA PRO A 155 -38.06 -6.71 -5.62
C PRO A 155 -36.90 -6.38 -6.57
N ARG A 156 -35.93 -7.31 -6.64
CA ARG A 156 -34.68 -7.16 -7.42
C ARG A 156 -34.89 -6.84 -8.91
N ASN A 157 -35.94 -7.40 -9.52
CA ASN A 157 -36.30 -7.14 -10.91
C ASN A 157 -36.80 -5.70 -11.19
N LYS A 158 -36.99 -4.89 -10.15
CA LYS A 158 -37.32 -3.45 -10.22
C LYS A 158 -36.18 -2.57 -9.65
N GLY A 159 -34.97 -3.10 -9.49
CA GLY A 159 -33.84 -2.37 -8.90
C GLY A 159 -33.88 -2.27 -7.37
N GLY A 160 -34.71 -3.07 -6.70
CA GLY A 160 -34.71 -3.22 -5.24
C GLY A 160 -33.69 -4.24 -4.74
N LEU A 161 -33.58 -4.38 -3.42
CA LEU A 161 -32.68 -5.38 -2.81
C LEU A 161 -33.37 -6.73 -2.58
N GLY A 162 -34.68 -6.72 -2.28
CA GLY A 162 -35.38 -7.88 -1.72
C GLY A 162 -34.97 -8.18 -0.27
N LYS A 163 -35.26 -9.40 0.20
CA LYS A 163 -34.85 -9.87 1.54
C LYS A 163 -33.33 -9.72 1.71
N MET A 164 -32.94 -9.04 2.79
CA MET A 164 -31.55 -8.88 3.21
C MET A 164 -31.31 -9.60 4.55
N ASP A 165 -30.21 -10.32 4.62
CA ASP A 165 -29.68 -11.04 5.78
C ASP A 165 -28.48 -10.31 6.42
N ILE A 166 -28.20 -9.08 5.96
CA ILE A 166 -27.17 -8.17 6.45
C ILE A 166 -27.79 -6.84 6.92
N PRO A 167 -27.28 -6.21 7.99
CA PRO A 167 -27.71 -4.89 8.43
C PRO A 167 -27.36 -3.80 7.41
N ILE A 168 -28.31 -2.89 7.15
CA ILE A 168 -28.10 -1.67 6.35
C ILE A 168 -28.24 -0.46 7.27
N VAL A 169 -27.11 0.20 7.57
CA VAL A 169 -26.98 1.31 8.51
C VAL A 169 -27.21 2.65 7.81
N SER A 170 -28.05 3.49 8.43
CA SER A 170 -28.28 4.87 8.02
C SER A 170 -27.32 5.83 8.71
N ASP A 171 -26.52 6.54 7.92
CA ASP A 171 -25.66 7.65 8.32
C ASP A 171 -26.25 9.00 7.86
N ILE A 172 -27.51 9.25 8.22
CA ILE A 172 -28.23 10.47 7.80
C ILE A 172 -27.49 11.77 8.17
N THR A 173 -26.73 11.76 9.28
CA THR A 173 -25.91 12.89 9.75
C THR A 173 -24.54 12.99 9.07
N LYS A 174 -24.16 12.01 8.23
CA LYS A 174 -22.87 11.91 7.51
C LYS A 174 -21.63 11.81 8.42
N LEU A 175 -21.83 11.70 9.73
CA LEU A 175 -20.75 11.67 10.73
C LEU A 175 -19.94 10.36 10.70
N ILE A 176 -20.56 9.24 10.28
CA ILE A 176 -19.85 7.98 10.13
C ILE A 176 -18.97 8.07 8.87
N SER A 177 -19.54 8.48 7.74
CA SER A 177 -18.87 8.63 6.45
C SER A 177 -17.69 9.62 6.52
N ALA A 178 -17.84 10.71 7.29
CA ALA A 178 -16.75 11.64 7.58
C ALA A 178 -15.61 11.00 8.38
N LYS A 179 -15.91 10.34 9.51
CA LYS A 179 -14.89 9.65 10.34
C LYS A 179 -14.13 8.58 9.56
N TYR A 180 -14.81 7.88 8.65
CA TYR A 180 -14.23 6.86 7.78
C TYR A 180 -13.54 7.44 6.53
N GLY A 181 -13.60 8.77 6.30
CA GLY A 181 -12.89 9.44 5.20
C GLY A 181 -13.46 9.15 3.81
N VAL A 182 -14.75 8.84 3.73
CA VAL A 182 -15.45 8.47 2.48
C VAL A 182 -16.54 9.45 2.08
N LEU A 183 -16.86 10.44 2.91
CA LEU A 183 -17.86 11.46 2.59
C LEU A 183 -17.39 12.38 1.46
N VAL A 184 -18.21 12.50 0.41
CA VAL A 184 -18.13 13.58 -0.58
C VAL A 184 -19.04 14.70 -0.13
N GLU A 185 -18.49 15.70 0.56
CA GLU A 185 -19.27 16.77 1.21
C GLU A 185 -20.16 17.54 0.23
N GLN A 186 -19.66 17.81 -0.99
CA GLN A 186 -20.38 18.55 -2.03
C GLN A 186 -21.64 17.83 -2.52
N ASP A 187 -21.61 16.50 -2.59
CA ASP A 187 -22.71 15.65 -3.07
C ASP A 187 -23.56 15.08 -1.93
N GLY A 188 -23.07 15.14 -0.68
CA GLY A 188 -23.72 14.59 0.51
C GLY A 188 -23.77 13.05 0.56
N VAL A 189 -22.94 12.35 -0.21
CA VAL A 189 -22.92 10.87 -0.35
C VAL A 189 -21.57 10.27 0.04
N ALA A 190 -21.53 8.97 0.33
CA ALA A 190 -20.28 8.25 0.57
C ALA A 190 -19.69 7.67 -0.73
N LEU A 191 -18.37 7.67 -0.85
CA LEU A 191 -17.64 6.85 -1.83
C LEU A 191 -17.82 5.35 -1.53
N ARG A 192 -17.41 4.49 -2.48
CA ARG A 192 -17.44 3.02 -2.31
C ARG A 192 -16.27 2.54 -1.44
N GLY A 193 -16.24 3.00 -0.19
CA GLY A 193 -15.29 2.55 0.83
C GLY A 193 -15.67 1.19 1.41
N LEU A 194 -14.71 0.29 1.57
CA LEU A 194 -14.83 -0.99 2.27
C LEU A 194 -13.71 -1.09 3.29
N PHE A 195 -14.05 -1.53 4.49
CA PHE A 195 -13.18 -1.58 5.66
C PHE A 195 -13.27 -2.98 6.27
N ILE A 196 -12.13 -3.65 6.41
CA ILE A 196 -12.05 -4.96 7.08
C ILE A 196 -11.45 -4.74 8.47
N MET A 197 -12.14 -5.26 9.49
CA MET A 197 -11.75 -5.20 10.90
C MET A 197 -11.54 -6.61 11.46
N ASP A 198 -10.57 -6.75 12.36
CA ASP A 198 -10.35 -7.97 13.13
C ASP A 198 -11.33 -8.14 14.32
N LYS A 199 -11.19 -9.25 15.04
CA LYS A 199 -12.00 -9.61 16.21
C LYS A 199 -11.90 -8.58 17.35
N GLN A 200 -10.86 -7.75 17.37
CA GLN A 200 -10.63 -6.69 18.37
C GLN A 200 -11.16 -5.34 17.89
N GLY A 201 -11.66 -5.25 16.65
CA GLY A 201 -12.14 -4.02 16.01
C GLY A 201 -11.01 -3.11 15.52
N VAL A 202 -9.81 -3.64 15.30
CA VAL A 202 -8.70 -2.90 14.66
C VAL A 202 -8.88 -3.01 13.15
N LEU A 203 -8.71 -1.89 12.43
CA LEU A 203 -8.76 -1.85 10.98
C LEU A 203 -7.54 -2.53 10.38
N GLN A 204 -7.78 -3.53 9.53
CA GLN A 204 -6.74 -4.32 8.87
C GLN A 204 -6.63 -3.98 7.38
N GLN A 205 -7.72 -3.54 6.73
CA GLN A 205 -7.71 -3.23 5.30
C GLN A 205 -8.72 -2.13 4.96
N ILE A 206 -8.39 -1.28 3.97
CA ILE A 206 -9.24 -0.22 3.44
C ILE A 206 -9.17 -0.23 1.90
N THR A 207 -10.31 -0.38 1.22
CA THR A 207 -10.46 -0.20 -0.23
C THR A 207 -11.42 0.96 -0.48
N ILE A 208 -11.05 1.95 -1.29
CA ILE A 208 -11.96 3.05 -1.68
C ILE A 208 -12.03 3.12 -3.20
N ASN A 209 -13.20 2.77 -3.75
CA ASN A 209 -13.48 2.91 -5.17
C ASN A 209 -14.20 4.22 -5.48
N ASN A 210 -13.92 4.78 -6.68
CA ASN A 210 -14.73 5.86 -7.25
C ASN A 210 -16.16 5.36 -7.57
N MET A 211 -17.13 6.27 -7.59
CA MET A 211 -18.56 6.00 -7.75
C MET A 211 -18.97 5.03 -8.89
N PRO A 212 -18.35 5.04 -10.10
CA PRO A 212 -18.78 4.13 -11.17
C PRO A 212 -18.18 2.71 -11.09
N ILE A 213 -17.25 2.43 -10.17
CA ILE A 213 -16.47 1.17 -10.14
C ILE A 213 -16.91 0.29 -8.97
N GLY A 214 -17.63 -0.81 -9.24
CA GLY A 214 -18.01 -1.80 -8.22
C GLY A 214 -16.81 -2.56 -7.64
N ARG A 215 -16.97 -3.11 -6.44
CA ARG A 215 -15.98 -3.91 -5.70
C ARG A 215 -16.12 -5.42 -5.99
N SER A 216 -15.08 -6.18 -5.64
CA SER A 216 -15.07 -7.65 -5.72
C SER A 216 -15.36 -8.29 -4.35
N VAL A 217 -16.36 -9.18 -4.32
CA VAL A 217 -16.67 -9.99 -3.12
C VAL A 217 -15.59 -11.05 -2.90
N ASP A 218 -15.04 -11.64 -3.96
CA ASP A 218 -13.98 -12.66 -3.89
C ASP A 218 -12.68 -12.11 -3.30
N GLU A 219 -12.28 -10.89 -3.67
CA GLU A 219 -11.10 -10.26 -3.06
C GLU A 219 -11.33 -9.97 -1.57
N THR A 220 -12.55 -9.57 -1.19
CA THR A 220 -12.91 -9.37 0.22
C THR A 220 -12.80 -10.68 1.01
N LEU A 221 -13.31 -11.79 0.46
CA LEU A 221 -13.18 -13.13 1.05
C LEU A 221 -11.72 -13.61 1.11
N ARG A 222 -10.91 -13.34 0.08
CA ARG A 222 -9.48 -13.66 0.07
C ARG A 222 -8.73 -12.93 1.19
N LEU A 223 -9.01 -11.63 1.36
CA LEU A 223 -8.40 -10.80 2.41
C LEU A 223 -8.77 -11.27 3.82
N ILE A 224 -10.02 -11.67 4.07
CA ILE A 224 -10.44 -12.24 5.36
C ILE A 224 -9.70 -13.55 5.64
N LYS A 225 -9.63 -14.46 4.66
CA LYS A 225 -8.92 -15.74 4.80
C LYS A 225 -7.42 -15.54 5.03
N ALA A 226 -6.81 -14.54 4.38
CA ALA A 226 -5.42 -14.17 4.60
C ALA A 226 -5.19 -13.62 6.02
N LEU A 227 -6.06 -12.72 6.50
CA LEU A 227 -6.00 -12.19 7.86
C LEU A 227 -6.12 -13.31 8.91
N GLN A 228 -7.07 -14.22 8.74
CA GLN A 228 -7.25 -15.38 9.62
C GLN A 228 -6.02 -16.30 9.61
N PHE A 229 -5.46 -16.58 8.44
CA PHE A 229 -4.25 -17.38 8.31
C PHE A 229 -3.07 -16.76 9.06
N VAL A 230 -2.83 -15.46 8.89
CA VAL A 230 -1.75 -14.72 9.57
C VAL A 230 -1.94 -14.72 11.09
N GLU A 231 -3.17 -14.50 11.58
CA GLU A 231 -3.48 -14.56 13.02
C GLU A 231 -3.26 -15.96 13.64
N GLU A 232 -3.56 -17.03 12.90
CA GLU A 232 -3.45 -18.42 13.38
C GLU A 232 -2.02 -18.97 13.30
N HIS A 233 -1.28 -18.66 12.22
CA HIS A 233 0.00 -19.29 11.92
C HIS A 233 1.22 -18.41 12.21
N GLY A 234 1.06 -17.07 12.29
CA GLY A 234 2.16 -16.13 12.46
C GLY A 234 3.10 -16.00 11.24
N GLU A 235 2.75 -16.61 10.12
CA GLU A 235 3.42 -16.44 8.82
C GLU A 235 2.75 -15.32 8.01
N VAL A 236 3.42 -14.79 6.97
CA VAL A 236 2.86 -13.74 6.10
C VAL A 236 2.46 -14.29 4.73
N CYS A 237 1.35 -13.77 4.21
CA CYS A 237 0.82 -14.11 2.89
C CYS A 237 1.52 -13.31 1.77
N PRO A 238 2.05 -13.95 0.72
CA PRO A 238 2.60 -13.29 -0.45
C PRO A 238 1.57 -12.49 -1.27
N ALA A 239 2.07 -11.77 -2.29
CA ALA A 239 1.21 -11.15 -3.30
C ALA A 239 0.34 -12.21 -4.02
N ASN A 240 -0.92 -11.86 -4.30
CA ASN A 240 -1.94 -12.71 -4.93
C ASN A 240 -2.34 -13.99 -4.15
N TRP A 241 -1.79 -14.22 -2.95
CA TRP A 241 -1.99 -15.45 -2.16
C TRP A 241 -3.46 -15.88 -2.06
N GLN A 242 -3.69 -17.17 -2.29
CA GLN A 242 -4.95 -17.89 -2.09
C GLN A 242 -4.82 -18.98 -1.00
N PRO A 243 -5.93 -19.38 -0.35
CA PRO A 243 -5.91 -20.45 0.64
C PRO A 243 -5.30 -21.75 0.11
N GLY A 244 -4.27 -22.25 0.80
CA GLY A 244 -3.52 -23.46 0.41
C GLY A 244 -2.26 -23.18 -0.41
N GLU A 245 -2.01 -21.94 -0.83
CA GLU A 245 -0.74 -21.54 -1.43
C GLU A 245 0.36 -21.30 -0.39
N LYS A 246 1.61 -21.33 -0.85
CA LYS A 246 2.80 -21.19 -0.01
C LYS A 246 2.86 -19.81 0.68
N THR A 247 3.44 -19.80 1.87
CA THR A 247 3.54 -18.63 2.76
C THR A 247 4.97 -18.40 3.23
N ILE A 248 5.23 -17.24 3.82
CA ILE A 248 6.58 -16.82 4.24
C ILE A 248 6.64 -16.76 5.76
N LYS A 249 7.54 -17.55 6.36
CA LYS A 249 7.94 -17.37 7.77
C LYS A 249 8.75 -16.08 7.89
N ALA A 250 8.30 -15.17 8.75
CA ALA A 250 8.80 -13.80 8.82
C ALA A 250 10.14 -13.65 9.58
N THR A 251 11.13 -14.49 9.29
CA THR A 251 12.53 -14.31 9.76
C THR A 251 13.52 -14.40 8.60
N PRO A 252 14.67 -13.70 8.65
CA PRO A 252 15.61 -13.65 7.52
C PRO A 252 16.15 -15.01 7.07
N THR A 253 16.22 -16.00 7.95
CA THR A 253 16.72 -17.35 7.64
C THR A 253 15.62 -18.31 7.20
N SER A 254 14.39 -18.14 7.71
CA SER A 254 13.26 -19.02 7.37
C SER A 254 12.57 -18.61 6.05
N SER A 255 12.65 -17.35 5.65
CA SER A 255 12.08 -16.87 4.39
C SER A 255 12.75 -17.49 3.15
N TYR A 256 14.00 -17.95 3.24
CA TYR A 256 14.69 -18.65 2.15
C TYR A 256 13.99 -19.95 1.72
N GLU A 257 13.25 -20.62 2.61
CA GLU A 257 12.42 -21.78 2.27
C GLU A 257 11.37 -21.42 1.21
N TYR A 258 10.73 -20.25 1.38
CA TYR A 258 9.77 -19.74 0.40
C TYR A 258 10.46 -19.31 -0.89
N PHE A 259 11.47 -18.43 -0.80
CA PHE A 259 12.13 -17.83 -1.97
C PHE A 259 12.89 -18.83 -2.85
N SER A 260 13.48 -19.88 -2.29
CA SER A 260 14.09 -20.98 -3.07
C SER A 260 13.05 -21.89 -3.75
N SER A 261 11.79 -21.82 -3.32
CA SER A 261 10.69 -22.64 -3.81
C SER A 261 9.77 -21.90 -4.79
N ILE A 262 9.88 -20.57 -4.85
CA ILE A 262 9.62 -19.81 -6.07
C ILE A 262 10.72 -20.27 -7.03
N LYS A 263 10.33 -20.94 -8.13
CA LYS A 263 11.19 -20.91 -9.31
C LYS A 263 11.38 -19.45 -9.64
N GLU A 264 12.60 -19.00 -9.87
CA GLU A 264 12.79 -17.79 -10.66
C GLU A 264 11.87 -17.97 -11.88
N VAL A 265 10.84 -17.13 -11.95
CA VAL A 265 10.31 -16.74 -13.24
C VAL A 265 11.54 -16.09 -13.83
N ALA A 266 12.24 -16.86 -14.68
CA ALA A 266 13.10 -16.25 -15.66
C ALA A 266 12.23 -15.16 -16.27
N GLU A 267 12.63 -13.91 -16.08
CA GLU A 267 12.20 -12.88 -17.00
C GLU A 267 12.60 -13.46 -18.36
N ASP A 268 11.61 -13.82 -19.19
CA ASP A 268 11.79 -14.40 -20.52
C ASP A 268 12.40 -13.35 -21.51
N ASP A 269 13.22 -12.45 -20.96
CA ASP A 269 14.06 -11.44 -21.57
C ASP A 269 15.56 -11.83 -21.52
N ASP A 270 15.97 -12.87 -20.76
CA ASP A 270 17.38 -13.29 -20.61
C ASP A 270 17.74 -14.68 -21.20
N GLU A 271 16.84 -15.34 -21.95
CA GLU A 271 17.23 -16.30 -23.01
C GLU A 271 17.35 -15.65 -24.39
N ALA A 272 17.11 -14.34 -24.49
CA ALA A 272 17.71 -13.51 -25.53
C ALA A 272 19.14 -13.12 -25.14
N ALA A 273 20.02 -14.12 -25.03
CA ALA A 273 21.44 -13.86 -25.23
C ALA A 273 21.61 -13.26 -26.63
N SER A 274 21.60 -11.93 -26.74
CA SER A 274 21.82 -11.22 -28.01
C SER A 274 23.09 -11.80 -28.61
N SER A 275 22.98 -12.36 -29.81
CA SER A 275 24.04 -13.11 -30.48
C SER A 275 25.31 -12.28 -30.76
N ALA A 276 25.29 -11.00 -30.40
CA ALA A 276 26.41 -10.07 -30.46
C ALA A 276 27.32 -10.09 -29.21
N LEU A 277 26.85 -10.57 -28.04
CA LEU A 277 27.67 -10.63 -26.81
C LEU A 277 28.22 -12.04 -26.55
N THR A 278 29.54 -12.16 -26.42
CA THR A 278 30.22 -13.42 -26.10
C THR A 278 30.41 -13.55 -24.60
N LEU A 279 29.67 -14.45 -23.94
CA LEU A 279 29.85 -14.74 -22.51
C LEU A 279 31.10 -15.59 -22.27
N VAL A 280 32.06 -15.05 -21.51
CA VAL A 280 33.34 -15.70 -21.23
C VAL A 280 33.36 -16.18 -19.78
N LYS A 281 33.49 -17.50 -19.61
CA LYS A 281 33.39 -18.16 -18.28
C LYS A 281 34.74 -18.60 -17.72
N THR A 282 35.79 -18.63 -18.55
CA THR A 282 37.12 -19.16 -18.19
C THR A 282 38.26 -18.31 -18.76
N LYS A 283 39.41 -18.33 -18.10
CA LYS A 283 40.63 -17.67 -18.55
C LYS A 283 41.12 -18.17 -19.93
N ALA A 284 40.94 -19.46 -20.23
CA ALA A 284 41.33 -20.02 -21.52
C ALA A 284 40.53 -19.41 -22.68
N GLN A 285 39.20 -19.34 -22.55
CA GLN A 285 38.31 -18.68 -23.52
C GLN A 285 38.69 -17.21 -23.73
N PHE A 286 39.02 -16.49 -22.66
CA PHE A 286 39.48 -15.10 -22.76
C PHE A 286 40.78 -14.98 -23.57
N GLN A 287 41.76 -15.85 -23.31
CA GLN A 287 43.04 -15.87 -24.01
C GLN A 287 42.92 -16.23 -25.49
N GLU A 288 42.02 -17.15 -25.84
CA GLU A 288 41.70 -17.50 -27.22
C GLU A 288 41.05 -16.31 -27.97
N LEU A 289 40.10 -15.62 -27.33
CA LEU A 289 39.43 -14.45 -27.92
C LEU A 289 40.40 -13.30 -28.23
N ILE A 290 41.29 -12.93 -27.30
CA ILE A 290 42.26 -11.85 -27.56
C ILE A 290 43.34 -12.24 -28.59
N GLN A 291 43.53 -13.54 -28.84
CA GLN A 291 44.45 -14.07 -29.86
C GLN A 291 43.77 -14.30 -31.23
N SER A 292 42.44 -14.18 -31.32
CA SER A 292 41.67 -14.41 -32.55
C SER A 292 41.93 -13.41 -33.68
N GLY A 293 42.66 -12.33 -33.42
CA GLY A 293 42.96 -11.26 -34.38
C GLY A 293 41.85 -10.22 -34.55
N LYS A 294 40.66 -10.42 -33.97
CA LYS A 294 39.65 -9.37 -33.84
C LYS A 294 39.96 -8.45 -32.65
N PRO A 295 39.63 -7.15 -32.72
CA PRO A 295 39.58 -6.31 -31.52
C PRO A 295 38.56 -6.85 -30.51
N VAL A 296 38.90 -6.84 -29.22
CA VAL A 296 38.05 -7.35 -28.13
C VAL A 296 37.79 -6.27 -27.10
N VAL A 297 36.52 -6.09 -26.73
CA VAL A 297 36.08 -5.27 -25.59
C VAL A 297 35.72 -6.23 -24.46
N ALA A 298 36.50 -6.25 -23.38
CA ALA A 298 36.19 -7.04 -22.19
C ALA A 298 35.39 -6.17 -21.20
N ASP A 299 34.13 -6.53 -20.97
CA ASP A 299 33.22 -5.90 -20.02
C ASP A 299 33.21 -6.67 -18.70
N PHE A 300 33.91 -6.16 -17.69
CA PHE A 300 33.91 -6.72 -16.34
C PHE A 300 32.70 -6.23 -15.56
N MET A 301 31.75 -7.14 -15.36
CA MET A 301 30.46 -6.88 -14.75
C MET A 301 30.13 -7.89 -13.64
N ALA A 302 29.10 -7.61 -12.85
CA ALA A 302 28.56 -8.53 -11.86
C ALA A 302 27.01 -8.52 -11.91
N PRO A 303 26.30 -9.64 -11.76
CA PRO A 303 24.83 -9.68 -11.75
C PRO A 303 24.19 -8.72 -10.73
N TRP A 304 24.80 -8.58 -9.56
CA TRP A 304 24.35 -7.68 -8.49
C TRP A 304 24.75 -6.19 -8.70
N CYS A 305 25.40 -5.85 -9.81
CA CYS A 305 25.82 -4.48 -10.14
C CYS A 305 24.72 -3.75 -10.94
N GLY A 306 23.85 -3.00 -10.26
CA GLY A 306 22.81 -2.20 -10.93
C GLY A 306 23.33 -1.14 -11.93
N LYS A 307 24.60 -0.72 -11.85
CA LYS A 307 25.24 0.15 -12.85
C LYS A 307 25.71 -0.60 -14.11
N CYS A 308 25.87 -1.91 -14.02
CA CYS A 308 26.20 -2.78 -15.14
C CYS A 308 24.95 -3.01 -16.00
N ALA A 309 23.81 -3.36 -15.38
CA ALA A 309 22.51 -3.41 -16.06
C ALA A 309 22.12 -2.08 -16.75
N GLN A 310 22.47 -0.92 -16.17
CA GLN A 310 22.21 0.40 -16.78
C GLN A 310 23.04 0.73 -18.04
N ILE A 311 24.21 0.09 -18.22
CA ILE A 311 25.07 0.30 -19.40
C ILE A 311 24.82 -0.76 -20.48
N GLU A 312 24.41 -1.97 -20.10
CA GLU A 312 24.24 -3.14 -20.96
C GLU A 312 23.49 -2.90 -22.28
N PRO A 313 22.32 -2.21 -22.33
CA PRO A 313 21.65 -1.90 -23.61
C PRO A 313 22.49 -1.05 -24.56
N THR A 314 23.47 -0.30 -24.04
CA THR A 314 24.44 0.47 -24.85
C THR A 314 25.60 -0.41 -25.33
N VAL A 315 25.97 -1.44 -24.58
CA VAL A 315 26.99 -2.43 -24.97
C VAL A 315 26.43 -3.33 -26.09
N VAL A 316 25.20 -3.85 -25.92
CA VAL A 316 24.49 -4.63 -26.95
C VAL A 316 24.37 -3.84 -28.25
N SER A 317 23.86 -2.61 -28.19
CA SER A 317 23.75 -1.71 -29.36
C SER A 317 25.09 -1.39 -30.04
N LEU A 318 26.22 -1.45 -29.31
CA LEU A 318 27.55 -1.28 -29.90
C LEU A 318 28.07 -2.57 -30.54
N ALA A 319 27.81 -3.73 -29.93
CA ALA A 319 28.17 -5.03 -30.49
C ALA A 319 27.40 -5.33 -31.79
N GLU A 320 26.13 -4.94 -31.87
CA GLU A 320 25.30 -5.05 -33.08
C GLU A 320 25.73 -4.06 -34.18
N ALA A 321 26.20 -2.86 -33.80
CA ALA A 321 26.69 -1.86 -34.74
C ALA A 321 28.11 -2.15 -35.28
N HIS A 322 28.92 -2.95 -34.55
CA HIS A 322 30.32 -3.22 -34.83
C HIS A 322 30.66 -4.73 -34.79
N PRO A 323 30.14 -5.55 -35.72
CA PRO A 323 30.40 -7.00 -35.77
C PRO A 323 31.87 -7.39 -36.00
N GLU A 324 32.71 -6.43 -36.37
CA GLU A 324 34.16 -6.53 -36.41
C GLU A 324 34.83 -6.56 -35.02
N VAL A 325 34.16 -6.04 -33.97
CA VAL A 325 34.64 -6.03 -32.59
C VAL A 325 33.91 -7.08 -31.76
N THR A 326 34.65 -7.93 -31.05
CA THR A 326 34.05 -8.93 -30.14
C THR A 326 33.84 -8.32 -28.76
N PHE A 327 32.58 -8.26 -28.29
CA PHE A 327 32.26 -7.86 -26.92
C PHE A 327 32.20 -9.09 -26.02
N ALA A 328 33.18 -9.20 -25.12
CA ALA A 328 33.33 -10.28 -24.16
C ALA A 328 32.72 -9.88 -22.81
N LYS A 329 31.57 -10.47 -22.43
CA LYS A 329 30.92 -10.27 -21.13
C LYS A 329 31.64 -11.15 -20.09
N MET A 330 32.25 -10.52 -19.09
CA MET A 330 33.06 -11.15 -18.05
C MET A 330 32.34 -11.03 -16.69
N ASP A 331 31.62 -12.06 -16.28
CA ASP A 331 30.93 -12.08 -14.97
C ASP A 331 31.93 -12.42 -13.84
N VAL A 332 32.24 -11.44 -12.99
CA VAL A 332 33.19 -11.60 -11.86
C VAL A 332 32.65 -12.45 -10.70
N SER A 333 31.38 -12.87 -10.73
CA SER A 333 30.84 -13.85 -9.77
C SER A 333 31.23 -15.28 -10.13
N LEU A 334 31.83 -15.51 -11.31
CA LEU A 334 32.43 -16.79 -11.69
C LEU A 334 33.88 -16.88 -11.15
N PRO A 335 34.25 -17.92 -10.37
CA PRO A 335 35.57 -17.99 -9.71
C PRO A 335 36.79 -17.92 -10.65
N GLU A 336 36.66 -18.35 -11.91
CA GLU A 336 37.75 -18.24 -12.90
C GLU A 336 37.90 -16.83 -13.48
N VAL A 337 36.79 -16.06 -13.53
CA VAL A 337 36.80 -14.66 -13.96
C VAL A 337 37.26 -13.75 -12.81
N GLU A 338 36.92 -14.08 -11.56
CA GLU A 338 37.41 -13.37 -10.37
C GLU A 338 38.96 -13.34 -10.33
N LYS A 339 39.60 -14.51 -10.51
CA LYS A 339 41.07 -14.64 -10.62
C LYS A 339 41.65 -13.74 -11.73
N LEU A 340 41.00 -13.71 -12.89
CA LEU A 340 41.43 -12.90 -14.02
C LEU A 340 41.25 -11.39 -13.76
N LYS A 341 40.17 -11.00 -13.06
CA LYS A 341 39.94 -9.62 -12.60
C LYS A 341 41.03 -9.18 -11.62
N ASP A 342 41.51 -10.06 -10.74
CA ASP A 342 42.63 -9.77 -9.84
C ASP A 342 43.96 -9.66 -10.58
N GLU A 343 44.25 -10.55 -11.55
CA GLU A 343 45.43 -10.46 -12.43
C GLU A 343 45.46 -9.14 -13.22
N LEU A 344 44.31 -8.71 -13.77
CA LEU A 344 44.16 -7.47 -14.55
C LEU A 344 43.91 -6.22 -13.69
N LYS A 345 43.87 -6.36 -12.36
CA LYS A 345 43.64 -5.29 -11.37
C LYS A 345 42.40 -4.45 -11.67
N VAL A 346 41.29 -5.13 -11.99
CA VAL A 346 39.97 -4.51 -12.16
C VAL A 346 39.39 -4.20 -10.79
N GLY A 347 39.09 -2.93 -10.53
CA GLY A 347 38.74 -2.41 -9.19
C GLY A 347 37.39 -1.71 -9.08
N ALA A 348 36.63 -1.63 -10.18
CA ALA A 348 35.30 -1.03 -10.23
C ALA A 348 34.47 -1.74 -11.30
N TYR A 349 33.14 -1.71 -11.17
CA TYR A 349 32.22 -2.31 -12.14
C TYR A 349 31.12 -1.31 -12.55
N PRO A 350 30.70 -1.27 -13.82
CA PRO A 350 31.34 -1.95 -14.96
C PRO A 350 32.74 -1.36 -15.25
N GLU A 351 33.69 -2.17 -15.69
CA GLU A 351 34.99 -1.68 -16.22
C GLU A 351 35.28 -2.34 -17.57
N PHE A 352 35.49 -1.51 -18.58
CA PHE A 352 35.77 -1.91 -19.95
C PHE A 352 37.27 -1.87 -20.21
N ARG A 353 37.82 -2.99 -20.68
CA ARG A 353 39.19 -3.13 -21.18
C ARG A 353 39.16 -3.43 -22.68
N PHE A 354 40.18 -2.98 -23.39
CA PHE A 354 40.19 -2.96 -24.85
C PHE A 354 41.45 -3.64 -25.36
N PHE A 355 41.32 -4.58 -26.28
CA PHE A 355 42.43 -5.38 -26.78
C PHE A 355 42.46 -5.40 -28.31
N LYS A 356 43.66 -5.35 -28.89
CA LYS A 356 43.93 -5.54 -30.32
C LYS A 356 45.24 -6.32 -30.45
N ASP A 357 45.28 -7.34 -31.31
CA ASP A 357 46.43 -8.23 -31.51
C ASP A 357 47.03 -8.80 -30.21
N GLY A 358 46.17 -9.26 -29.28
CA GLY A 358 46.57 -9.82 -27.99
C GLY A 358 47.13 -8.83 -26.97
N LYS A 359 47.12 -7.52 -27.25
CA LYS A 359 47.63 -6.46 -26.36
C LYS A 359 46.51 -5.53 -25.90
N GLU A 360 46.56 -5.10 -24.64
CA GLU A 360 45.68 -4.04 -24.13
C GLU A 360 46.04 -2.72 -24.84
N VAL A 361 45.02 -2.04 -25.38
CA VAL A 361 45.13 -0.77 -26.09
C VAL A 361 44.18 0.26 -25.47
N HIS A 362 44.53 1.54 -25.54
CA HIS A 362 43.81 2.64 -24.88
C HIS A 362 43.80 2.56 -23.34
N GLU A 363 43.20 3.57 -22.72
CA GLU A 363 42.99 3.64 -21.27
C GLU A 363 41.68 2.94 -20.91
N LYS A 364 41.69 2.21 -19.79
CA LYS A 364 40.51 1.53 -19.25
C LYS A 364 39.37 2.50 -18.92
N ILE A 365 38.12 2.11 -19.19
CA ILE A 365 36.94 2.92 -18.88
C ILE A 365 36.19 2.26 -17.73
N SER A 366 36.17 2.91 -16.56
CA SER A 366 35.35 2.49 -15.42
C SER A 366 34.05 3.31 -15.31
N GLY A 367 32.97 2.62 -14.96
CA GLY A 367 31.63 3.17 -14.81
C GLY A 367 30.83 3.28 -16.12
N TYR A 368 29.59 3.74 -15.97
CA TYR A 368 28.52 3.71 -16.99
C TYR A 368 28.56 4.88 -18.01
N LYS A 369 29.76 5.35 -18.38
CA LYS A 369 29.95 6.57 -19.21
C LYS A 369 29.78 6.28 -20.72
N LYS A 370 28.51 6.16 -21.16
CA LYS A 370 28.09 5.86 -22.55
C LYS A 370 28.93 6.54 -23.64
N SER A 371 29.18 7.85 -23.53
CA SER A 371 29.90 8.64 -24.55
C SER A 371 31.40 8.35 -24.64
N LEU A 372 32.04 7.87 -23.57
CA LEU A 372 33.44 7.44 -23.61
C LEU A 372 33.57 6.05 -24.22
N LEU A 373 32.65 5.14 -23.88
CA LEU A 373 32.63 3.78 -24.44
C LEU A 373 32.50 3.80 -25.96
N LYS A 374 31.54 4.57 -26.51
CA LYS A 374 31.40 4.74 -27.98
C LYS A 374 32.70 5.20 -28.63
N LYS A 375 33.33 6.25 -28.10
CA LYS A 375 34.60 6.81 -28.59
C LYS A 375 35.81 5.89 -28.44
N ALA A 376 35.75 4.89 -27.56
CA ALA A 376 36.80 3.88 -27.41
C ALA A 376 36.62 2.76 -28.45
N VAL A 377 35.38 2.31 -28.67
CA VAL A 377 35.03 1.36 -29.75
C VAL A 377 35.38 1.95 -31.12
N GLU A 378 35.02 3.20 -31.40
CA GLU A 378 35.38 3.92 -32.63
C GLU A 378 36.90 4.02 -32.90
N LYS A 379 37.75 3.88 -31.86
CA LYS A 379 39.22 3.90 -31.98
C LYS A 379 39.86 2.51 -32.10
N LEU A 380 39.10 1.46 -31.83
CA LEU A 380 39.53 0.07 -31.95
C LEU A 380 39.43 -0.46 -33.37
N LEU A 381 38.61 0.18 -34.20
CA LEU A 381 38.49 -0.04 -35.64
C LEU A 381 39.79 0.40 -36.32
#